data_AF-A0A2B5JU24-F1
#
_entry.id   AF-A0A2B5JU24-F1
#
_cell.length_a   1.000
_cell.length_b   1.000
_cell.length_c   1.000
_cell.angle_alpha   90.00
_cell.angle_beta   90.00
_cell.angle_gamma   90.00
#
_symmetry.space_group_name_H-M   'P 1'
#
loop_
_entity.id
_entity.type
_entity.pdbx_description
1 polymer ?
#
loop_
_entity_poly.entity_id
_entity_poly.type
_entity_poly.pdbx_seq_one_letter_code
_entity_poly.pdbx_strand_id
1 'polypeptide(L)'
;MAHWVDTYPHDVYASVLLLDGEIYNWKIGQRYWESPWGMTWRFPLPDNMNKFTVETNKWTVHTPEEHSEVFQKYAREWFKQWEVAEDYVGSKPY
;
A
#
# COMPACT_ATOMS: atom_id res chain seq x y z
N MET A 1 -18.34 1.17 18.59
CA MET A 1 -18.37 0.47 17.29
C MET A 1 -17.04 -0.25 17.18
N ALA A 2 -17.03 -1.57 16.96
CA ALA A 2 -15.77 -2.31 16.83
C ALA A 2 -14.99 -1.72 15.65
N HIS A 3 -13.75 -1.31 15.88
CA HIS A 3 -12.88 -0.94 14.78
C HIS A 3 -12.63 -2.22 13.96
N TRP A 4 -12.44 -2.14 12.64
CA TRP A 4 -12.16 -3.34 11.83
C TRP A 4 -10.92 -4.10 12.33
N VAL A 5 -10.00 -3.37 12.97
CA VAL A 5 -8.82 -3.86 13.68
C VAL A 5 -9.15 -4.74 14.90
N ASP A 6 -10.38 -4.71 15.41
CA ASP A 6 -10.80 -5.49 16.59
C ASP A 6 -11.61 -6.75 16.22
N THR A 7 -11.84 -6.99 14.91
CA THR A 7 -12.62 -8.12 14.42
C THR A 7 -11.71 -9.08 13.67
N TYR A 8 -11.58 -10.31 14.17
CA TYR A 8 -10.73 -11.33 13.58
C TYR A 8 -11.55 -12.57 13.15
N PRO A 9 -11.15 -13.27 12.07
CA PRO A 9 -10.08 -12.90 11.15
C PRO A 9 -10.47 -11.75 10.21
N HIS A 10 -9.48 -10.99 9.72
CA HIS A 10 -9.69 -10.00 8.66
C HIS A 10 -8.51 -9.95 7.69
N ASP A 11 -8.75 -9.33 6.53
CA ASP A 11 -7.73 -9.14 5.51
C ASP A 11 -7.05 -7.79 5.64
N VAL A 12 -5.72 -7.82 5.56
CA VAL A 12 -4.83 -6.66 5.48
C VAL A 12 -4.19 -6.65 4.11
N TYR A 13 -4.26 -5.51 3.44
CA TYR A 13 -3.68 -5.32 2.13
C TYR A 13 -2.54 -4.30 2.22
N ALA A 14 -1.45 -4.59 1.52
CA ALA A 14 -0.46 -3.56 1.17
C ALA A 14 -0.59 -3.28 -0.32
N SER A 15 -0.66 -2.01 -0.70
CA SER A 15 -0.67 -1.59 -2.09
C SER A 15 0.46 -0.61 -2.34
N VAL A 16 1.17 -0.77 -3.47
CA VAL A 16 2.12 0.21 -3.98
C VAL A 16 1.62 0.75 -5.32
N LEU A 17 1.81 2.05 -5.50
CA LEU A 17 1.68 2.73 -6.77
C LEU A 17 3.10 2.93 -7.28
N LEU A 18 3.38 2.35 -8.43
CA LEU A 18 4.69 2.41 -9.07
C LEU A 18 4.62 3.35 -10.28
N LEU A 19 5.68 4.12 -10.48
CA LEU A 19 5.93 4.88 -11.69
C LEU A 19 7.29 4.45 -12.24
N ASP A 20 7.31 3.95 -13.48
CA ASP A 20 8.54 3.46 -14.13
C ASP A 20 9.31 2.40 -13.28
N GLY A 21 8.61 1.68 -12.40
CA GLY A 21 9.17 0.64 -11.52
C GLY A 21 9.55 1.11 -10.12
N GLU A 22 9.44 2.40 -9.82
CA GLU A 22 9.77 2.99 -8.52
C GLU A 22 8.51 3.31 -7.70
N ILE A 23 8.58 3.20 -6.37
CA ILE A 23 7.48 3.53 -5.47
C ILE A 23 7.22 5.03 -5.49
N TYR A 24 6.08 5.40 -6.08
CA TYR A 24 5.53 6.74 -6.02
C TYR A 24 4.64 6.94 -4.79
N ASN A 25 3.86 5.92 -4.44
CA ASN A 25 3.01 5.94 -3.25
C ASN A 25 2.77 4.53 -2.70
N TRP A 26 2.40 4.41 -1.43
CA TRP A 26 2.09 3.13 -0.81
C TRP A 26 1.02 3.28 0.25
N LYS A 27 0.34 2.19 0.58
CA LYS A 27 -0.57 2.11 1.73
C LYS A 27 -0.64 0.70 2.30
N ILE A 28 -1.00 0.61 3.57
CA ILE A 28 -1.35 -0.65 4.23
C ILE A 28 -2.70 -0.46 4.94
N GLY A 29 -3.62 -1.41 4.80
CA GLY A 29 -4.89 -1.41 5.53
C GLY A 29 -5.94 -2.34 4.91
N GLN A 30 -7.18 -2.22 5.37
CA GLN A 30 -8.29 -3.07 4.91
C GLN A 30 -8.69 -2.82 3.45
N ARG A 31 -8.46 -1.61 2.93
CA ARG A 31 -8.77 -1.25 1.54
C ARG A 31 -7.49 -1.25 0.73
N TYR A 32 -7.51 -1.88 -0.43
CA TYR A 32 -6.42 -1.86 -1.41
C TYR A 32 -6.72 -0.92 -2.58
N TRP A 33 -5.77 -0.77 -3.50
CA TRP A 33 -5.99 -0.08 -4.78
C TRP A 33 -6.09 -1.14 -5.88
N GLU A 34 -7.16 -1.08 -6.67
CA GLU A 34 -7.34 -1.96 -7.84
C GLU A 34 -6.67 -1.41 -9.09
N SER A 35 -6.53 -0.09 -9.16
CA SER A 35 -5.90 0.60 -10.27
C SER A 35 -5.38 1.97 -9.81
N PRO A 36 -4.47 2.60 -10.56
CA PRO A 36 -4.03 3.97 -10.29
C PRO A 36 -5.20 4.94 -10.15
N TRP A 37 -6.27 4.75 -10.92
CA TRP A 37 -7.49 5.58 -10.89
C TRP A 37 -8.31 5.44 -9.60
N GLY A 38 -8.10 4.37 -8.82
CA GLY A 38 -8.74 4.17 -7.53
C GLY A 38 -8.17 5.02 -6.39
N MET A 39 -7.16 5.85 -6.69
CA MET A 39 -6.53 6.76 -5.74
C MET A 39 -7.13 8.16 -5.78
N THR A 40 -7.04 8.87 -4.66
CA THR A 40 -7.35 10.29 -4.62
C THR A 40 -6.19 11.07 -5.21
N TRP A 41 -6.34 11.50 -6.46
CA TRP A 41 -5.38 12.38 -7.14
C TRP A 41 -5.66 13.85 -6.83
N ARG A 42 -4.60 14.66 -6.80
CA ARG A 42 -4.76 16.12 -6.89
C ARG A 42 -4.92 16.49 -8.36
N PHE A 43 -5.83 17.43 -8.64
CA PHE A 43 -5.97 18.01 -9.98
C PHE A 43 -4.98 19.16 -10.19
N PRO A 44 -4.41 19.31 -11.40
CA PRO A 44 -4.59 18.46 -12.58
C PRO A 44 -3.94 17.07 -12.43
N LEU A 45 -4.52 16.07 -13.09
CA LEU A 45 -3.96 14.72 -13.11
C LEU A 45 -2.56 14.75 -13.78
N PRO A 46 -1.63 13.88 -13.34
CA PRO A 46 -0.33 13.75 -14.00
C PRO A 46 -0.48 13.31 -15.47
N ASP A 47 0.29 13.91 -16.37
CA ASP A 47 0.26 13.56 -17.80
C ASP A 47 0.70 12.11 -18.08
N ASN A 48 1.48 11.53 -17.17
CA ASN A 48 1.98 10.17 -17.22
C ASN A 48 1.07 9.15 -16.52
N MET A 49 -0.22 9.44 -16.35
CA MET A 49 -1.17 8.54 -15.65
C MET A 49 -1.18 7.10 -16.20
N ASN A 50 -0.94 6.94 -17.50
CA ASN A 50 -0.89 5.64 -18.18
C ASN A 50 0.37 4.80 -17.85
N LYS A 51 1.40 5.40 -17.27
CA LYS A 51 2.63 4.71 -16.86
C LYS A 51 2.56 4.15 -15.45
N PHE A 52 1.58 4.59 -14.66
CA PHE A 52 1.44 4.10 -13.30
C PHE A 52 0.91 2.68 -13.29
N THR A 53 1.49 1.85 -12.43
CA THR A 53 1.00 0.52 -12.13
C THR A 53 0.69 0.39 -10.64
N VAL A 54 -0.24 -0.50 -10.30
CA VAL A 54 -0.57 -0.78 -8.90
C VAL A 54 -0.31 -2.24 -8.65
N GLU A 55 0.51 -2.53 -7.64
CA GLU A 55 0.71 -3.86 -7.11
C GLU A 55 0.05 -3.93 -5.73
N THR A 56 -0.60 -5.06 -5.43
CA THR A 56 -1.24 -5.28 -4.13
C THR A 56 -0.93 -6.67 -3.63
N ASN A 57 -0.59 -6.77 -2.35
CA ASN A 57 -0.49 -8.03 -1.62
C ASN A 57 -1.52 -8.10 -0.50
N LYS A 58 -1.94 -9.31 -0.16
CA LYS A 58 -2.96 -9.60 0.86
C LYS A 58 -2.41 -10.58 1.88
N TRP A 59 -2.67 -10.28 3.16
CA TRP A 59 -2.50 -11.19 4.28
C TRP A 59 -3.83 -11.32 5.03
N THR A 60 -4.18 -12.53 5.43
CA THR A 60 -5.29 -12.76 6.36
C THR A 60 -4.73 -12.92 7.75
N VAL A 61 -5.21 -12.13 8.71
CA VAL A 61 -4.74 -12.10 10.09
C VAL A 61 -5.83 -12.58 11.04
N HIS A 62 -5.44 -13.36 12.03
CA HIS A 62 -6.30 -13.99 13.02
C HIS A 62 -6.13 -13.40 14.42
N THR A 63 -5.05 -12.65 14.65
CA THR A 63 -4.76 -12.01 15.94
C THR A 63 -4.24 -10.58 15.80
N PRO A 64 -4.36 -9.75 16.85
CA PRO A 64 -3.74 -8.43 16.89
C PRO A 64 -2.23 -8.43 16.69
N GLU A 65 -1.55 -9.48 17.15
CA GLU A 65 -0.12 -9.65 16.95
C GLU A 65 0.21 -9.84 15.46
N GLU A 66 -0.51 -10.74 14.76
CA GLU A 66 -0.33 -10.95 13.32
C GLU A 66 -0.64 -9.69 12.52
N HIS A 67 -1.70 -8.95 12.90
CA HIS A 67 -2.02 -7.66 12.31
C HIS A 67 -0.84 -6.67 12.47
N SER A 68 -0.28 -6.56 13.66
CA SER A 68 0.88 -5.70 13.92
C SER A 68 2.12 -6.15 13.14
N GLU A 69 2.36 -7.45 13.02
CA GLU A 69 3.48 -8.00 12.24
C GLU A 69 3.37 -7.66 10.75
N VAL A 70 2.16 -7.71 10.17
CA VAL A 70 1.97 -7.31 8.77
C VAL A 70 2.39 -5.86 8.55
N PHE A 71 1.97 -4.94 9.42
CA PHE A 71 2.29 -3.51 9.28
C PHE A 71 3.76 -3.19 9.56
N GLN A 72 4.37 -3.85 10.53
CA GLN A 72 5.73 -3.53 10.98
C GLN A 72 6.81 -4.28 10.19
N LYS A 73 6.50 -5.46 9.66
CA LYS A 73 7.47 -6.37 9.05
C LYS A 73 7.07 -6.80 7.65
N TYR A 74 6.01 -7.59 7.49
CA TYR A 74 5.76 -8.28 6.21
C TYR A 74 5.48 -7.32 5.06
N ALA A 75 4.68 -6.27 5.28
CA ALA A 75 4.43 -5.25 4.26
C ALA A 75 5.71 -4.47 3.91
N ARG A 76 6.54 -4.13 4.91
CA ARG A 76 7.81 -3.43 4.68
C ARG A 76 8.80 -4.28 3.91
N GLU A 77 8.91 -5.56 4.25
CA GLU A 77 9.74 -6.53 3.51
C GLU A 77 9.24 -6.70 2.07
N TRP A 78 7.92 -6.69 1.86
CA TRP A 78 7.34 -6.74 0.53
C TRP A 78 7.65 -5.49 -0.29
N PHE A 79 7.55 -4.29 0.30
CA PHE A 79 7.87 -3.03 -0.39
C PHE A 79 9.34 -2.91 -0.83
N LYS A 80 10.27 -3.61 -0.19
CA LYS A 80 11.71 -3.59 -0.54
C LYS A 80 12.02 -4.19 -1.93
N GLN A 81 11.03 -4.76 -2.61
CA GLN A 81 11.17 -5.25 -3.98
C GLN A 81 11.32 -4.11 -5.01
N TRP A 82 10.96 -2.88 -4.63
CA TRP A 82 11.01 -1.71 -5.50
C TRP A 82 11.89 -0.63 -4.90
N GLU A 83 12.52 0.15 -5.77
CA GLU A 83 13.24 1.35 -5.37
C GLU A 83 12.23 2.45 -5.03
N VAL A 84 12.57 3.30 -4.05
CA VAL A 84 11.74 4.46 -3.70
C VAL A 84 12.19 5.61 -4.57
N ALA A 85 11.27 6.21 -5.33
CA ALA A 85 11.58 7.32 -6.23
C ALA A 85 12.31 8.46 -5.48
N GLU A 86 13.30 9.09 -6.13
CA GLU A 86 14.12 10.13 -5.49
C GLU A 86 13.30 11.33 -5.00
N ASP A 87 12.19 11.63 -5.70
CA ASP A 87 11.26 12.71 -5.39
C ASP A 87 10.12 12.28 -4.46
N TYR A 88 10.22 11.11 -3.83
CA TYR A 88 9.16 10.56 -2.98
C TYR A 88 8.79 11.51 -1.82
N VAL A 89 7.51 11.88 -1.76
CA VAL A 89 6.96 12.75 -0.73
C VAL A 89 6.14 11.93 0.27
N GLY A 90 6.63 11.79 1.50
CA GLY A 90 5.90 11.13 2.58
C GLY A 90 6.80 10.35 3.54
N SER A 91 6.19 9.44 4.31
CA SER A 91 6.92 8.47 5.12
C SER A 91 7.42 7.34 4.22
N LYS A 92 8.71 7.01 4.33
CA LYS A 92 9.28 5.90 3.56
C LYS A 92 8.52 4.59 3.84
N PRO A 93 8.31 3.75 2.81
CA PRO A 93 7.63 2.46 2.97
C PRO A 93 8.39 1.48 3.88
N TYR A 94 9.71 1.67 4.04
CA TYR A 94 10.58 0.87 4.90
C TYR A 94 11.75 1.66 5.45
#